data_AF-A0A932S8U1-F1
#
_entry.id   AF-A0A932S8U1-F1
#
_cell.length_a   1.000
_cell.length_b   1.000
_cell.length_c   1.000
_cell.angle_alpha   90.00
_cell.angle_beta   90.00
_cell.angle_gamma   90.00
#
_symmetry.space_group_name_H-M   'P 1'
#
loop_
_entity.id
_entity.type
_entity.pdbx_description
1 polymer ?
#
loop_
_entity_poly.entity_id
_entity_poly.type
_entity_poly.pdbx_seq_one_letter_code
_entity_poly.pdbx_strand_id
1 'polypeptide(L)'
;MLRKTYTPRPGDIKRNWRVIDAAGKPLGRVASEIANALRGKDKVIYSPHADTGDFVVVINAAKVRVTGAKTTDKMYYRHSMYPGGLRKFSFEQMLVRSPRKLVELTVWGMMPKNKLSRHLMRKLKVYAEATHPHGAQISEFSAPVKAGRPGTKPPRKVRQVTPATAAKPAAGKPVPAAVAAAPVTTEPSASSEPVKKAPSRPRSRRAQDKAEQGGEAKEA
;
A
#
# COMPACT_ATOMS: atom_id res chain seq x y z
N MET A 1 30.06 23.26 -27.32
CA MET A 1 30.36 23.60 -25.91
C MET A 1 29.68 22.60 -25.00
N LEU A 2 30.42 21.92 -24.11
CA LEU A 2 29.81 21.12 -23.04
C LEU A 2 29.09 22.04 -22.07
N ARG A 3 27.78 21.83 -21.86
CA ARG A 3 27.00 22.50 -20.81
C ARG A 3 27.27 21.80 -19.48
N LYS A 4 27.58 22.57 -18.43
CA LYS A 4 27.87 22.06 -17.10
C LYS A 4 26.58 21.90 -16.30
N THR A 5 26.30 20.67 -15.87
CA THR A 5 25.19 20.36 -14.95
C THR A 5 25.74 20.31 -13.53
N TYR A 6 25.05 20.93 -12.58
CA TYR A 6 25.45 20.92 -11.18
C TYR A 6 25.45 19.49 -10.63
N THR A 7 26.59 19.06 -10.10
CA THR A 7 26.74 17.77 -9.41
C THR A 7 27.12 18.06 -7.95
N PRO A 8 26.34 17.59 -6.97
CA PRO A 8 26.60 17.89 -5.57
C PRO A 8 27.87 17.20 -5.10
N ARG A 9 28.74 17.95 -4.41
CA ARG A 9 29.88 17.40 -3.69
C ARG A 9 29.43 16.96 -2.29
N PRO A 10 30.03 15.93 -1.68
CA PRO A 10 29.62 15.44 -0.36
C PRO A 10 29.58 16.51 0.74
N GLY A 11 30.49 17.49 0.71
CA GLY A 11 30.56 18.58 1.70
C GLY A 11 29.47 19.64 1.56
N ASP A 12 28.88 19.80 0.36
CA ASP A 12 27.86 20.82 0.09
C ASP A 12 26.44 20.33 0.46
N ILE A 13 26.30 19.08 0.89
CA ILE A 13 25.00 18.44 1.16
C ILE A 13 24.57 18.71 2.61
N LYS A 14 23.65 19.65 2.79
CA LYS A 14 22.94 19.86 4.07
C LYS A 14 21.84 18.81 4.25
N ARG A 15 21.84 18.12 5.39
CA ARG A 15 20.90 17.05 5.74
C ARG A 15 20.07 17.48 6.94
N ASN A 16 18.77 17.52 6.78
CA ASN A 16 17.84 17.96 7.81
C ASN A 16 17.17 16.75 8.46
N TRP A 17 16.63 16.96 9.67
CA TRP A 17 15.78 15.99 10.34
C TRP A 17 14.31 16.33 10.07
N ARG A 18 13.51 15.33 9.72
CA ARG A 18 12.07 15.46 9.50
C ARG A 18 11.32 14.49 10.40
N VAL A 19 10.28 14.98 11.06
CA VAL A 19 9.36 14.16 11.85
C VAL A 19 8.06 13.99 11.07
N ILE A 20 7.63 12.75 10.87
CA ILE A 20 6.39 12.41 10.16
C ILE A 20 5.48 11.63 11.10
N ASP A 21 4.30 12.17 11.36
CA ASP A 21 3.25 11.45 12.08
C ASP A 21 2.51 10.50 11.13
N ALA A 22 2.48 9.23 11.49
CA ALA A 22 1.82 8.17 10.75
C ALA A 22 0.41 7.83 11.29
N ALA A 23 -0.03 8.48 12.37
CA ALA A 23 -1.33 8.24 12.96
C ALA A 23 -2.48 8.48 11.96
N GLY A 24 -3.30 7.46 11.76
CA GLY A 24 -4.51 7.56 10.95
C GLY A 24 -4.31 7.65 9.44
N LYS A 25 -3.06 7.68 8.96
CA LYS A 25 -2.73 7.79 7.54
C LYS A 25 -2.60 6.40 6.89
N PRO A 26 -2.91 6.28 5.59
CA PRO A 26 -2.72 5.03 4.86
C PRO A 26 -1.23 4.72 4.67
N LEU A 27 -0.81 3.50 5.02
CA LEU A 27 0.58 3.03 5.02
C LEU A 27 1.35 3.40 3.75
N GLY A 28 0.75 3.18 2.58
CA GLY A 28 1.40 3.43 1.28
C GLY A 28 1.68 4.91 1.00
N ARG A 29 0.80 5.83 1.43
CA ARG A 29 1.00 7.27 1.19
C ARG A 29 2.14 7.81 2.06
N VAL A 30 2.13 7.42 3.34
CA VAL A 30 3.20 7.76 4.29
C VAL A 30 4.54 7.19 3.81
N ALA A 31 4.57 5.93 3.37
CA ALA A 31 5.80 5.33 2.86
C ALA A 31 6.34 6.03 1.60
N SER A 32 5.47 6.51 0.72
CA SER A 32 5.88 7.24 -0.50
C SER A 32 6.52 8.58 -0.17
N GLU A 33 5.94 9.31 0.78
CA GLU A 33 6.49 10.58 1.29
C GLU A 33 7.85 10.37 1.96
N ILE A 34 7.95 9.36 2.84
CA ILE A 34 9.22 8.97 3.48
C ILE A 34 10.27 8.62 2.43
N ALA A 35 9.94 7.81 1.44
CA ALA A 35 10.89 7.38 0.41
C ALA A 35 11.41 8.55 -0.43
N ASN A 36 10.58 9.56 -0.69
CA ASN A 36 11.00 10.77 -1.42
C ASN A 36 11.93 11.64 -0.58
N ALA A 37 11.62 11.82 0.71
CA ALA A 37 12.47 12.54 1.65
C ALA A 37 13.84 11.85 1.85
N LEU A 38 13.85 10.53 2.02
CA LEU A 38 15.07 9.73 2.15
C LEU A 38 15.93 9.74 0.88
N ARG A 39 15.32 9.85 -0.30
CA ARG A 39 16.05 9.94 -1.56
C ARG A 39 16.55 11.36 -1.84
N GLY A 40 16.00 12.37 -1.16
CA GLY A 40 16.31 13.78 -1.41
C GLY A 40 15.65 14.35 -2.66
N LYS A 41 14.61 13.68 -3.21
CA LYS A 41 13.90 14.14 -4.42
C LYS A 41 13.21 15.49 -4.25
N ASP A 42 12.93 15.88 -3.02
CA ASP A 42 12.32 17.18 -2.71
C ASP A 42 13.31 18.33 -2.88
N LYS A 43 14.62 18.05 -2.91
CA LYS A 43 15.67 19.07 -3.04
C LYS A 43 16.10 19.21 -4.50
N VAL A 44 16.33 20.45 -4.91
CA VAL A 44 16.81 20.78 -6.27
C VAL A 44 18.22 20.24 -6.54
N ILE A 45 19.01 20.02 -5.49
CA ILE A 45 20.37 19.44 -5.55
C ILE A 45 20.39 17.91 -5.77
N TYR A 46 19.23 17.29 -6.09
CA TYR A 46 19.13 15.84 -6.26
C TYR A 46 20.08 15.33 -7.34
N SER A 47 20.89 14.34 -6.97
CA SER A 47 21.76 13.61 -7.88
C SER A 47 21.59 12.10 -7.64
N PRO A 48 21.42 11.26 -8.69
CA PRO A 48 21.15 9.83 -8.53
C PRO A 48 22.25 9.03 -7.83
N HIS A 49 23.51 9.45 -7.97
CA HIS A 49 24.67 8.74 -7.42
C HIS A 49 25.05 9.22 -6.02
N ALA A 50 24.58 10.40 -5.60
CA ALA A 50 24.96 11.03 -4.34
C ALA A 50 23.86 10.93 -3.28
N ASP A 51 24.26 10.80 -2.02
CA ASP A 51 23.34 10.78 -0.89
C ASP A 51 22.97 12.20 -0.43
N THR A 52 21.87 12.71 -0.99
CA THR A 52 21.30 14.04 -0.70
C THR A 52 20.10 14.01 0.27
N GLY A 53 19.73 12.82 0.74
CA GLY A 53 18.54 12.57 1.53
C GLY A 53 18.60 13.07 2.97
N ASP A 54 17.43 13.39 3.51
CA ASP A 54 17.22 13.82 4.90
C ASP A 54 17.08 12.64 5.87
N PHE A 55 17.24 12.90 7.17
CA PHE A 55 16.90 11.96 8.23
C PHE A 55 15.40 12.03 8.49
N VAL A 56 14.76 10.87 8.64
CA VAL A 56 13.31 10.80 8.80
C VAL A 56 12.98 9.99 10.05
N VAL A 57 12.25 10.62 10.96
CA VAL A 57 11.70 10.02 12.17
C VAL A 57 10.21 9.85 11.97
N VAL A 58 9.73 8.61 12.06
CA VAL A 58 8.31 8.27 11.98
C VAL A 58 7.81 7.97 13.38
N ILE A 59 6.75 8.66 13.77
CA ILE A 59 6.06 8.46 15.05
C ILE A 59 4.69 7.82 14.83
N ASN A 60 4.12 7.21 15.87
CA ASN A 60 2.83 6.54 15.85
C ASN A 60 2.70 5.42 14.79
N ALA A 61 3.77 4.65 14.55
CA ALA A 61 3.74 3.57 13.56
C ALA A 61 2.71 2.47 13.89
N ALA A 62 2.30 2.33 15.16
CA ALA A 62 1.25 1.40 15.56
C ALA A 62 -0.15 1.82 15.08
N LYS A 63 -0.37 3.12 14.81
CA LYS A 63 -1.70 3.68 14.45
C LYS A 63 -1.90 3.84 12.94
N VAL A 64 -1.09 3.14 12.14
CA VAL A 64 -1.13 3.19 10.68
C VAL A 64 -2.33 2.41 10.16
N ARG A 65 -3.00 2.96 9.15
CA ARG A 65 -4.22 2.38 8.57
C ARG A 65 -3.94 1.78 7.20
N VAL A 66 -4.77 0.83 6.81
CA VAL A 66 -4.86 0.34 5.42
C VAL A 66 -6.33 0.38 5.01
N THR A 67 -6.58 0.63 3.73
CA THR A 67 -7.94 0.75 3.20
C THR A 67 -8.51 -0.61 2.78
N GLY A 68 -9.82 -0.78 2.93
CA GLY A 68 -10.56 -1.99 2.53
C GLY A 68 -10.26 -3.22 3.40
N ALA A 69 -10.44 -4.42 2.84
CA ALA A 69 -10.23 -5.70 3.54
C ALA A 69 -8.74 -6.13 3.69
N LYS A 70 -7.80 -5.25 3.31
CA LYS A 70 -6.36 -5.53 3.32
C LYS A 70 -5.79 -5.81 4.71
N THR A 71 -6.49 -5.42 5.76
CA THR A 71 -6.11 -5.70 7.15
C THR A 71 -6.03 -7.21 7.40
N THR A 72 -6.94 -8.00 6.82
CA THR A 72 -6.95 -9.47 6.95
C THR A 72 -6.32 -10.13 5.73
N ASP A 73 -6.60 -9.63 4.53
CA ASP A 73 -6.21 -10.27 3.27
C ASP A 73 -4.71 -10.12 2.94
N LYS A 74 -4.05 -9.09 3.47
CA LYS A 74 -2.65 -8.83 3.14
C LYS A 74 -1.75 -9.76 3.93
N MET A 75 -1.25 -10.78 3.24
CA MET A 75 -0.27 -11.72 3.78
C MET A 75 1.16 -11.32 3.46
N TYR A 76 2.02 -11.38 4.47
CA TYR A 76 3.47 -11.21 4.39
C TYR A 76 4.15 -12.57 4.51
N TYR A 77 4.98 -12.90 3.52
CA TYR A 77 5.69 -14.17 3.45
C TYR A 77 7.18 -13.99 3.73
N ARG A 78 7.77 -14.94 4.46
CA ARG A 78 9.22 -15.11 4.55
C ARG A 78 9.56 -16.59 4.50
N HIS A 79 10.68 -16.94 3.88
CA HIS A 79 11.18 -18.31 3.81
C HIS A 79 12.54 -18.37 4.52
N SER A 80 12.78 -19.43 5.29
CA SER A 80 14.05 -19.65 5.99
C SER A 80 15.14 -20.35 5.15
N MET A 81 14.82 -20.74 3.91
CA MET A 81 15.64 -21.57 3.01
C MET A 81 15.75 -23.05 3.41
N TYR A 82 15.04 -23.50 4.45
CA TYR A 82 14.88 -24.91 4.78
C TYR A 82 13.55 -25.46 4.22
N PRO A 83 13.47 -26.77 3.89
CA PRO A 83 12.22 -27.40 3.47
C PRO A 83 11.09 -27.15 4.50
N GLY A 84 9.91 -26.72 4.03
CA GLY A 84 8.78 -26.37 4.91
C GLY A 84 8.94 -25.05 5.69
N GLY A 85 9.99 -24.27 5.43
CA GLY A 85 10.35 -23.06 6.17
C GLY A 85 9.54 -21.80 5.87
N LEU A 86 8.35 -21.92 5.27
CA LEU A 86 7.51 -20.77 4.90
C LEU A 86 6.75 -20.25 6.12
N ARG A 87 6.94 -18.97 6.45
CA ARG A 87 6.21 -18.30 7.54
C ARG A 87 5.38 -17.18 6.93
N LYS A 88 4.07 -17.21 7.20
CA LYS A 88 3.09 -16.22 6.77
C LYS A 88 2.60 -15.41 7.98
N PHE A 89 2.38 -14.11 7.77
CA PHE A 89 1.83 -13.20 8.77
C PHE A 89 0.75 -12.35 8.11
N SER A 90 -0.40 -12.20 8.75
CA SER A 90 -1.38 -11.19 8.33
C SER A 90 -0.87 -9.79 8.70
N PHE A 91 -1.48 -8.76 8.11
CA PHE A 91 -1.14 -7.38 8.43
C PHE A 91 -1.38 -7.06 9.92
N GLU A 92 -2.50 -7.51 10.50
CA GLU A 92 -2.77 -7.34 11.94
C GLU A 92 -1.69 -7.97 12.82
N GLN A 93 -1.31 -9.21 12.52
CA GLN A 93 -0.25 -9.92 13.26
C GLN A 93 1.09 -9.19 13.16
N MET A 94 1.38 -8.60 12.00
CA MET A 94 2.61 -7.86 11.78
C MET A 94 2.61 -6.52 12.54
N LEU A 95 1.45 -5.87 12.63
CA LEU A 95 1.27 -4.61 13.36
C LEU A 95 1.41 -4.79 14.87
N VAL A 96 0.90 -5.90 15.43
CA VAL A 96 1.10 -6.26 16.85
C VAL A 96 2.55 -6.65 17.12
N ARG A 97 3.16 -7.50 16.29
CA ARG A 97 4.50 -8.03 16.55
C ARG A 97 5.59 -6.97 16.40
N SER A 98 5.52 -6.18 15.34
CA SER A 98 6.60 -5.25 14.98
C SER A 98 6.10 -4.17 14.02
N PRO A 99 5.41 -3.12 14.51
CA PRO A 99 4.91 -2.04 13.66
C PRO A 99 6.06 -1.29 12.98
N ARG A 100 7.22 -1.21 13.64
CA ARG A 100 8.47 -0.70 13.07
C ARG A 100 8.85 -1.41 11.77
N LYS A 101 8.88 -2.74 11.78
CA LYS A 101 9.31 -3.55 10.63
C LYS A 101 8.33 -3.44 9.46
N LEU A 102 7.04 -3.29 9.76
CA LEU A 102 5.99 -3.09 8.76
C LEU A 102 6.26 -1.82 7.92
N VAL A 103 6.55 -0.70 8.57
CA VAL A 103 6.89 0.56 7.90
C VAL A 103 8.21 0.44 7.16
N GLU A 104 9.26 -0.11 7.79
CA GLU A 104 10.57 -0.31 7.16
C GLU A 104 10.48 -1.16 5.89
N LEU A 105 9.74 -2.28 5.90
CA LEU A 105 9.55 -3.15 4.74
C LEU A 105 8.81 -2.44 3.60
N THR A 106 7.81 -1.63 3.94
CA THR A 106 7.03 -0.90 2.94
C THR A 106 7.89 0.17 2.27
N VAL A 107 8.65 0.94 3.05
CA VAL A 107 9.57 1.96 2.54
C VAL A 107 10.68 1.31 1.72
N TRP A 108 11.25 0.19 2.18
CA TRP A 108 12.25 -0.57 1.44
C TRP A 108 11.75 -1.01 0.06
N GLY A 109 10.49 -1.43 -0.03
CA GLY A 109 9.84 -1.77 -1.30
C GLY A 109 9.77 -0.61 -2.30
N MET A 110 9.83 0.64 -1.83
CA MET A 110 9.78 1.86 -2.66
C MET A 110 11.16 2.40 -3.05
N MET A 111 12.25 1.76 -2.60
CA MET A 111 13.63 2.18 -2.87
C MET A 111 14.31 1.31 -3.94
N PRO A 112 15.26 1.86 -4.72
CA PRO A 112 16.05 1.06 -5.65
C PRO A 112 16.94 0.10 -4.86
N LYS A 113 17.02 -1.18 -5.25
CA LYS A 113 17.76 -2.21 -4.50
C LYS A 113 19.27 -2.18 -4.77
N ASN A 114 19.93 -1.06 -4.43
CA ASN A 114 21.37 -0.87 -4.59
C ASN A 114 22.07 -0.68 -3.23
N LYS A 115 23.41 -0.53 -3.26
CA LYS A 115 24.20 -0.28 -2.03
C LYS A 115 23.81 1.05 -1.38
N LEU A 116 23.63 2.10 -2.18
CA LEU A 116 23.22 3.44 -1.72
C LEU A 116 21.93 3.40 -0.89
N SER A 117 20.89 2.71 -1.34
CA SER A 117 19.61 2.61 -0.62
C SER A 117 19.75 1.91 0.72
N ARG A 118 20.70 0.98 0.89
CA ARG A 118 20.97 0.40 2.21
C ARG A 118 21.53 1.44 3.18
N HIS A 119 22.33 2.40 2.69
CA HIS A 119 22.79 3.53 3.50
C HIS A 119 21.63 4.49 3.81
N LEU A 120 20.78 4.78 2.82
CA LEU A 120 19.61 5.65 3.02
C LEU A 120 18.63 5.06 4.05
N MET A 121 18.37 3.76 4.03
CA MET A 121 17.49 3.11 5.01
C MET A 121 17.98 3.26 6.45
N ARG A 122 19.28 3.41 6.70
CA ARG A 122 19.80 3.63 8.07
C ARG A 122 19.37 4.97 8.66
N LYS A 123 19.01 5.93 7.80
CA LYS A 123 18.50 7.26 8.18
C LYS A 123 17.04 7.25 8.61
N LEU A 124 16.29 6.20 8.27
CA LEU A 124 14.92 6.02 8.73
C LEU A 124 14.92 5.53 10.17
N LYS A 125 14.24 6.27 11.05
CA LYS A 125 13.96 5.87 12.44
C LYS A 125 12.45 5.75 12.60
N VAL A 126 11.98 4.61 13.09
CA VAL A 126 10.54 4.35 13.24
C VAL A 126 10.26 3.98 14.69
N TYR A 127 9.31 4.67 15.29
CA TYR A 127 8.83 4.45 16.64
C TYR A 127 7.35 4.05 16.61
N ALA A 128 6.99 3.08 17.46
CA ALA A 128 5.60 2.66 17.62
C ALA A 128 4.78 3.78 18.27
N GLU A 129 5.39 4.46 19.25
CA GLU A 129 4.81 5.52 20.04
C GLU A 129 5.02 6.92 19.43
N ALA A 130 4.43 7.93 20.08
CA ALA A 130 4.60 9.33 19.72
C ALA A 130 5.98 9.89 20.09
N THR A 131 6.63 9.32 21.10
CA THR A 131 7.90 9.83 21.65
C THR A 131 9.10 9.24 20.92
N HIS A 132 10.10 10.08 20.67
CA HIS A 132 11.38 9.70 20.08
C HIS A 132 12.54 10.29 20.90
N PRO A 133 13.67 9.59 21.05
CA PRO A 133 14.83 10.04 21.85
C PRO A 133 15.70 11.09 21.15
N HIS A 134 15.35 11.50 19.92
CA HIS A 134 16.17 12.38 19.07
C HIS A 134 15.91 13.88 19.25
N GLY A 135 15.47 14.30 20.44
CA GLY A 135 15.08 15.69 20.72
C GLY A 135 16.16 16.73 20.39
N ALA A 136 17.44 16.43 20.67
CA ALA A 136 18.56 17.35 20.42
C ALA A 136 18.86 17.59 18.92
N GLN A 137 18.38 16.72 18.03
CA GLN A 137 18.68 16.80 16.59
C GLN A 137 17.51 17.40 15.78
N ILE A 138 16.33 17.51 16.40
CA ILE A 138 15.07 17.89 15.74
C ILE A 138 14.76 19.39 15.94
N SER A 139 15.58 20.11 16.70
CA SER A 139 15.23 21.41 17.27
C SER A 139 15.09 22.60 16.31
N GLU A 140 15.54 22.55 15.05
CA GLU A 140 15.66 23.80 14.27
C GLU A 140 14.83 23.96 12.99
N PHE A 141 14.25 22.91 12.39
CA PHE A 141 13.67 23.05 11.03
C PHE A 141 12.37 22.28 10.75
N SER A 142 11.48 22.13 11.73
CA SER A 142 10.10 21.71 11.46
C SER A 142 9.22 22.92 11.11
N ALA A 143 9.51 23.57 9.97
CA ALA A 143 8.51 24.41 9.33
C ALA A 143 7.52 23.47 8.61
N PRO A 144 6.19 23.64 8.77
CA PRO A 144 5.23 22.84 8.05
C PRO A 144 5.47 23.00 6.55
N VAL A 145 5.60 21.88 5.83
CA VAL A 145 5.67 21.84 4.37
C VAL A 145 4.44 22.57 3.83
N LYS A 146 4.65 23.80 3.34
CA LYS A 146 3.63 24.65 2.74
C LYS A 146 2.98 23.87 1.59
N ALA A 147 1.70 23.56 1.72
CA ALA A 147 0.89 23.08 0.61
C ALA A 147 0.89 24.13 -0.50
N GLY A 148 1.17 23.71 -1.74
CA GLY A 148 0.94 24.51 -2.94
C GLY A 148 2.20 24.99 -3.65
N ARG A 149 2.53 24.33 -4.78
CA ARG A 149 3.16 25.04 -5.90
C ARG A 149 2.21 26.15 -6.36
N PRO A 150 2.64 27.41 -6.54
CA PRO A 150 1.91 28.34 -7.40
C PRO A 150 2.11 27.87 -8.83
N GLY A 151 1.13 27.13 -9.34
CA GLY A 151 1.16 26.54 -10.68
C GLY A 151 -0.21 26.08 -11.13
N THR A 152 -1.28 26.72 -10.64
CA THR A 152 -2.60 26.59 -11.24
C THR A 152 -2.55 27.36 -12.55
N LYS A 153 -2.50 26.66 -13.70
CA LYS A 153 -2.96 27.29 -14.94
C LYS A 153 -4.37 27.80 -14.66
N PRO A 154 -4.72 29.06 -14.97
CA PRO A 154 -6.06 29.56 -14.74
C PRO A 154 -7.06 28.60 -15.41
N PRO A 155 -8.20 28.26 -14.77
CA PRO A 155 -9.21 27.49 -15.44
C PRO A 155 -9.58 28.24 -16.73
N ARG A 156 -9.43 27.58 -17.88
CA ARG A 156 -10.03 28.08 -19.12
C ARG A 156 -11.51 28.29 -18.80
N LYS A 157 -11.97 29.55 -18.86
CA LYS A 157 -13.39 29.89 -18.76
C LYS A 157 -14.14 28.95 -19.69
N VAL A 158 -14.90 28.03 -19.12
CA VAL A 158 -15.95 27.33 -19.86
C VAL A 158 -16.89 28.44 -20.30
N ARG A 159 -16.89 28.74 -21.60
CA ARG A 159 -17.82 29.67 -22.21
C ARG A 159 -19.20 29.11 -21.93
N GLN A 160 -19.93 29.76 -21.03
CA GLN A 160 -21.33 29.47 -20.80
C GLN A 160 -22.04 29.62 -22.14
N VAL A 161 -22.57 28.52 -22.66
CA VAL A 161 -23.58 28.61 -23.71
C VAL A 161 -24.86 28.97 -22.97
N THR A 162 -25.14 30.27 -22.87
CA THR A 162 -26.45 30.76 -22.46
C THR A 162 -27.46 30.43 -23.57
N PRO A 163 -28.58 29.76 -23.27
CA PRO A 163 -29.68 29.67 -24.21
C PRO A 163 -30.56 30.92 -24.04
N ALA A 164 -30.55 31.77 -25.06
CA ALA A 164 -31.50 32.86 -25.29
C ALA A 164 -31.52 33.06 -26.81
N THR A 165 -32.62 33.19 -27.54
CA THR A 165 -34.03 33.35 -27.22
C THR A 165 -34.79 33.16 -28.55
N ALA A 166 -35.96 32.52 -28.48
CA ALA A 166 -37.16 32.61 -29.33
C ALA A 166 -37.09 32.62 -30.88
N ALA A 167 -37.77 31.64 -31.50
CA ALA A 167 -38.64 31.86 -32.66
C ALA A 167 -39.76 30.78 -32.78
N LYS A 168 -40.98 31.17 -32.36
CA LYS A 168 -42.34 30.91 -32.89
C LYS A 168 -42.94 29.47 -32.96
N PRO A 169 -44.27 29.29 -32.73
CA PRO A 169 -44.89 28.01 -32.34
C PRO A 169 -45.63 27.29 -33.48
N ALA A 170 -45.87 25.99 -33.32
CA ALA A 170 -46.88 25.24 -34.06
C ALA A 170 -47.47 24.12 -33.18
N ALA A 171 -48.76 23.87 -33.41
CA ALA A 171 -49.73 23.22 -32.55
C ALA A 171 -49.58 21.69 -32.37
N GLY A 172 -50.18 21.14 -31.30
CA GLY A 172 -50.43 19.70 -31.21
C GLY A 172 -50.87 19.17 -29.83
N LYS A 173 -52.16 19.33 -29.50
CA LYS A 173 -53.07 18.59 -28.58
C LYS A 173 -52.59 18.01 -27.22
N PRO A 174 -53.36 18.23 -26.13
CA PRO A 174 -53.14 17.59 -24.82
C PRO A 174 -54.03 16.35 -24.62
N VAL A 175 -53.54 15.34 -23.88
CA VAL A 175 -54.35 14.29 -23.25
C VAL A 175 -53.70 13.91 -21.90
N PRO A 176 -54.48 13.66 -20.83
CA PRO A 176 -54.12 14.10 -19.47
C PRO A 176 -53.68 13.00 -18.50
N ALA A 177 -53.29 13.48 -17.32
CA ALA A 177 -52.95 12.75 -16.11
C ALA A 177 -54.04 11.79 -15.59
N ALA A 178 -53.62 10.63 -15.08
CA ALA A 178 -54.29 9.76 -14.11
C ALA A 178 -53.29 8.65 -13.71
N VAL A 179 -53.27 7.96 -12.56
CA VAL A 179 -53.89 7.96 -11.22
C VAL A 179 -53.29 6.72 -10.50
N ALA A 180 -53.17 6.76 -9.16
CA ALA A 180 -53.10 5.65 -8.18
C ALA A 180 -51.94 4.62 -8.28
N ALA A 181 -51.16 4.33 -7.22
CA ALA A 181 -51.51 3.76 -5.91
C ALA A 181 -52.05 2.31 -5.97
N ALA A 182 -51.19 1.32 -5.62
CA ALA A 182 -51.43 0.29 -4.59
C ALA A 182 -50.37 -0.85 -4.64
N PRO A 183 -50.03 -1.47 -3.49
CA PRO A 183 -49.04 -2.54 -3.34
C PRO A 183 -49.69 -3.94 -3.26
N VAL A 184 -48.94 -5.01 -3.56
CA VAL A 184 -49.38 -6.41 -3.34
C VAL A 184 -48.26 -7.24 -2.70
N THR A 185 -48.39 -7.45 -1.38
CA THR A 185 -48.37 -8.69 -0.58
C THR A 185 -47.81 -9.96 -1.25
N THR A 186 -46.71 -10.60 -0.76
CA THR A 186 -46.64 -11.79 0.17
C THR A 186 -47.37 -13.01 -0.42
N GLU A 187 -46.88 -14.27 -0.56
CA GLU A 187 -45.77 -15.07 0.01
C GLU A 187 -45.76 -16.47 -0.72
N PRO A 188 -45.26 -17.62 -0.19
CA PRO A 188 -44.01 -18.30 -0.57
C PRO A 188 -44.16 -19.72 -1.19
N SER A 189 -43.08 -20.29 -1.75
CA SER A 189 -42.80 -21.74 -1.66
C SER A 189 -41.45 -22.14 -2.27
N ALA A 190 -40.68 -22.91 -1.49
CA ALA A 190 -39.97 -24.15 -1.83
C ALA A 190 -38.97 -24.11 -3.03
N SER A 191 -37.73 -24.59 -2.99
CA SER A 191 -37.10 -25.64 -2.20
C SER A 191 -35.58 -25.49 -2.30
N SER A 192 -34.91 -25.79 -1.19
CA SER A 192 -33.48 -26.04 -1.08
C SER A 192 -33.07 -27.32 -1.83
N GLU A 193 -32.06 -27.24 -2.70
CA GLU A 193 -31.29 -28.40 -3.15
C GLU A 193 -29.90 -28.42 -2.49
N PRO A 194 -29.47 -29.55 -1.88
CA PRO A 194 -28.14 -29.68 -1.30
C PRO A 194 -27.12 -30.16 -2.34
N VAL A 195 -26.02 -29.40 -2.47
CA VAL A 195 -24.85 -29.79 -3.26
C VAL A 195 -24.17 -31.00 -2.62
N LYS A 196 -24.24 -32.16 -3.30
CA LYS A 196 -23.58 -33.40 -2.91
C LYS A 196 -22.05 -33.27 -3.05
N LYS A 197 -21.37 -33.55 -1.94
CA LYS A 197 -19.91 -33.67 -1.79
C LYS A 197 -19.40 -34.89 -2.56
N ALA A 198 -18.57 -34.66 -3.58
CA ALA A 198 -17.90 -35.73 -4.34
C ALA A 198 -16.88 -36.48 -3.46
N PRO A 199 -16.81 -37.83 -3.52
CA PRO A 199 -15.81 -38.60 -2.79
C PRO A 199 -14.43 -38.48 -3.44
N SER A 200 -13.42 -38.26 -2.60
CA SER A 200 -11.99 -38.28 -2.95
C SER A 200 -11.57 -39.65 -3.49
N ARG A 201 -10.96 -39.68 -4.68
CA ARG A 201 -10.30 -40.87 -5.25
C ARG A 201 -9.20 -41.42 -4.30
N PRO A 202 -9.11 -42.74 -4.09
CA PRO A 202 -8.02 -43.33 -3.31
C PRO A 202 -6.69 -43.28 -4.08
N ARG A 203 -5.61 -43.01 -3.35
CA ARG A 203 -4.23 -43.00 -3.83
C ARG A 203 -3.82 -44.41 -4.29
N SER A 204 -3.31 -44.47 -5.52
CA SER A 204 -2.35 -45.44 -6.08
C SER A 204 -2.18 -46.81 -5.37
N ARG A 205 -2.49 -47.87 -6.12
CA ARG A 205 -2.22 -49.32 -5.91
C ARG A 205 -0.76 -49.75 -5.65
N ARG A 206 0.12 -48.89 -5.13
CA ARG A 206 1.56 -49.20 -4.97
C ARG A 206 1.96 -49.74 -3.59
N ALA A 207 0.99 -50.24 -2.82
CA ALA A 207 1.21 -50.75 -1.46
C ALA A 207 0.73 -52.19 -1.25
N GLN A 208 0.27 -52.90 -2.29
CA GLN A 208 -0.17 -54.30 -2.17
C GLN A 208 0.81 -55.33 -2.76
N ASP A 209 1.79 -54.93 -3.60
CA ASP A 209 2.79 -55.85 -4.16
C ASP A 209 4.05 -56.05 -3.29
N LYS A 210 4.04 -55.64 -2.01
CA LYS A 210 5.20 -55.80 -1.12
C LYS A 210 4.99 -56.79 0.04
N ALA A 211 3.88 -57.52 0.03
CA ALA A 211 3.54 -58.51 1.07
C ALA A 211 3.64 -59.97 0.60
N GLU A 212 4.00 -60.26 -0.66
CA GLU A 212 4.10 -61.64 -1.20
C GLU A 212 5.54 -62.14 -1.43
N GLN A 213 6.58 -61.35 -1.12
CA GLN A 213 7.98 -61.83 -1.17
C GLN A 213 8.55 -61.90 0.25
N GLY A 214 8.13 -62.92 0.99
CA GLY A 214 8.57 -63.17 2.35
C GLY A 214 8.26 -64.59 2.80
N GLY A 215 8.75 -65.59 2.07
CA GLY A 215 8.61 -66.97 2.49
C GLY A 215 9.15 -67.97 1.47
N GLU A 216 10.48 -68.16 1.44
CA GLU A 216 11.09 -69.48 1.16
C GLU A 216 12.61 -69.43 1.38
N ALA A 217 13.18 -70.59 1.67
CA ALA A 217 14.59 -70.91 1.92
C ALA A 217 15.07 -70.81 3.39
N LYS A 218 14.66 -71.82 4.16
CA LYS A 218 15.41 -72.34 5.31
C LYS A 218 15.32 -73.87 5.33
N GLU A 219 16.15 -74.56 4.54
CA GLU A 219 16.54 -75.96 4.83
C GLU A 219 17.74 -76.41 3.96
N ALA A 220 18.56 -77.27 4.57
CA ALA A 220 19.81 -77.91 4.14
C ALA A 220 21.09 -77.05 4.19
#